data_AF-A0A2G6JVK0-F1
#
_entry.id   AF-A0A2G6JVK0-F1
#
_cell.length_a   1.000
_cell.length_b   1.000
_cell.length_c   1.000
_cell.angle_alpha   90.00
_cell.angle_beta   90.00
_cell.angle_gamma   90.00
#
_symmetry.space_group_name_H-M   'P 1'
#
loop_
_entity.id
_entity.type
_entity.pdbx_description
1 polymer ?
#
loop_
_entity_poly.entity_id
_entity_poly.type
_entity_poly.pdbx_seq_one_letter_code
_entity_poly.pdbx_strand_id
1 'polypeptide(L)'
;MSCETISYGRWGLAYGNLKERYTEEEARSRDAAGQEYWVIFGDPIHPEKVLRVAEGKVQYKVAWLDDLNRVTLSYLFVPEDKEHRENWAQRLFLEQLHYKEYDPGDREPPPRIDSAA
;
A
#
# COMPACT_ATOMS: atom_id res chain seq x y z
N MET A 1 6.71 1.33 23.53
CA MET A 1 6.80 1.41 22.05
C MET A 1 6.47 0.03 21.53
N SER A 2 5.26 -0.18 21.01
CA SER A 2 4.91 -1.42 20.33
C SER A 2 5.68 -1.46 19.01
N CYS A 3 6.45 -2.52 18.78
CA CYS A 3 7.09 -2.77 17.49
C CYS A 3 5.95 -2.94 16.46
N GLU A 4 5.83 -2.01 15.52
CA GLU A 4 4.83 -2.09 14.46
C GLU A 4 5.16 -3.33 13.61
N THR A 5 4.23 -4.28 13.53
CA THR A 5 4.41 -5.47 12.68
C THR A 5 4.41 -5.02 11.22
N ILE A 6 5.42 -5.41 10.45
CA ILE A 6 5.51 -5.14 9.02
C ILE A 6 5.28 -6.45 8.27
N SER A 7 4.45 -6.41 7.22
CA SER A 7 4.22 -7.52 6.31
C SER A 7 4.31 -7.05 4.86
N TYR A 8 4.55 -7.99 3.95
CA TYR A 8 4.68 -7.70 2.53
C TYR A 8 3.71 -8.55 1.71
N GLY A 9 3.30 -8.06 0.54
CA GLY A 9 2.42 -8.83 -0.32
C GLY A 9 1.77 -8.04 -1.44
N ARG A 10 0.65 -8.57 -1.95
CA ARG A 10 -0.23 -7.90 -2.90
C ARG A 10 -1.51 -7.48 -2.19
N TRP A 11 -1.64 -6.19 -1.89
CA TRP A 11 -2.86 -5.65 -1.32
C TRP A 11 -3.87 -5.26 -2.40
N GLY A 12 -5.13 -5.66 -2.23
CA GLY A 12 -6.22 -5.23 -3.10
C GLY A 12 -6.97 -4.06 -2.47
N LEU A 13 -6.64 -2.81 -2.82
CA LEU A 13 -7.31 -1.62 -2.26
C LEU A 13 -8.83 -1.65 -2.41
N ALA A 14 -9.34 -2.07 -3.56
CA ALA A 14 -10.78 -2.19 -3.81
C ALA A 14 -11.46 -3.27 -2.95
N TYR A 15 -10.68 -4.21 -2.43
CA TYR A 15 -11.14 -5.37 -1.67
C TYR A 15 -10.81 -5.28 -0.17
N GLY A 16 -10.03 -4.28 0.25
CA GLY A 16 -9.61 -4.10 1.63
C GLY A 16 -8.89 -5.32 2.22
N ASN A 17 -8.15 -6.10 1.41
CA ASN A 17 -7.49 -7.30 1.90
C ASN A 17 -6.18 -7.65 1.19
N LEU A 18 -5.37 -8.46 1.88
CA LEU A 18 -4.13 -9.03 1.37
C LEU A 18 -4.46 -10.25 0.48
N LYS A 19 -4.16 -10.16 -0.81
CA LYS A 19 -4.43 -11.22 -1.80
C LYS A 19 -3.34 -12.29 -1.84
N GLU A 20 -2.10 -11.87 -1.60
CA GLU A 20 -0.91 -12.71 -1.68
C GLU A 20 0.09 -12.21 -0.63
N ARG A 21 0.75 -13.12 0.07
CA ARG A 21 1.79 -12.80 1.06
C ARG A 21 3.16 -12.95 0.42
N TYR A 22 4.06 -12.04 0.74
CA TYR A 22 5.47 -12.12 0.37
C TYR A 22 6.34 -12.22 1.62
N THR A 23 7.46 -12.94 1.52
CA THR A 23 8.56 -12.78 2.47
C THR A 23 9.24 -11.43 2.26
N GLU A 24 10.10 -11.03 3.21
CA GLU A 24 10.91 -9.82 3.04
C GLU A 24 11.88 -9.96 1.86
N GLU A 25 12.48 -11.14 1.65
CA GLU A 25 13.36 -11.41 0.52
C GLU A 25 12.63 -11.31 -0.82
N GLU A 26 11.40 -11.81 -0.91
CA GLU A 26 10.57 -11.67 -2.12
C GLU A 26 10.23 -10.20 -2.40
N ALA A 27 9.90 -9.43 -1.36
CA ALA A 27 9.67 -7.99 -1.48
C ALA A 27 10.94 -7.26 -1.97
N ARG A 28 12.11 -7.55 -1.40
CA ARG A 28 13.40 -7.00 -1.87
C ARG A 28 13.71 -7.38 -3.31
N SER A 29 13.45 -8.64 -3.69
CA SER A 29 13.66 -9.10 -5.07
C SER A 29 12.75 -8.36 -6.05
N ARG A 30 11.50 -8.10 -5.67
CA ARG A 30 10.55 -7.31 -6.47
C ARG A 30 11.00 -5.85 -6.58
N ASP A 31 11.41 -5.25 -5.47
CA ASP A 31 11.94 -3.89 -5.41
C ASP A 31 13.14 -3.71 -6.37
N ALA A 32 14.15 -4.58 -6.27
CA ALA A 32 15.30 -4.58 -7.18
C ALA A 32 14.89 -4.74 -8.67
N ALA A 33 13.88 -5.56 -8.94
CA ALA A 33 13.32 -5.78 -10.28
C ALA A 33 12.38 -4.65 -10.75
N GLY A 34 12.11 -3.63 -9.93
CA GLY A 34 11.14 -2.55 -10.22
C GLY A 34 9.69 -3.03 -10.27
N GLN A 35 9.41 -4.21 -9.73
CA GLN A 35 8.09 -4.82 -9.68
C GLN A 35 7.26 -4.26 -8.52
N GLU A 36 5.95 -4.21 -8.73
CA GLU A 36 5.03 -3.73 -7.71
C GLU A 36 4.94 -4.69 -6.52
N TYR A 37 4.96 -4.14 -5.31
CA TYR A 37 4.63 -4.82 -4.06
C TYR A 37 3.98 -3.85 -3.08
N TRP A 38 3.41 -4.41 -2.00
CA TRP A 38 2.82 -3.65 -0.91
C TRP A 38 3.53 -3.93 0.39
N VAL A 39 3.70 -2.87 1.18
CA VAL A 39 4.08 -2.92 2.59
C VAL A 39 2.83 -2.68 3.41
N ILE A 40 2.58 -3.56 4.38
CA ILE A 40 1.40 -3.56 5.23
C ILE A 40 1.86 -3.31 6.66
N PHE A 41 1.31 -2.27 7.29
CA PHE A 41 1.68 -1.83 8.62
C PHE A 41 0.60 -2.23 9.63
N GLY A 42 1.00 -3.00 10.65
CA GLY A 42 0.11 -3.56 11.67
C GLY A 42 -0.33 -4.99 11.36
N ASP A 43 -1.55 -5.34 11.78
CA ASP A 43 -2.16 -6.65 11.49
C ASP A 43 -2.53 -6.72 10.00
N PRO A 44 -2.05 -7.70 9.22
CA PRO A 44 -2.45 -7.86 7.82
C PRO A 44 -3.95 -8.08 7.58
N ILE A 45 -4.72 -8.43 8.62
CA ILE A 45 -6.19 -8.52 8.55
C ILE A 45 -6.84 -7.14 8.74
N HIS A 46 -6.29 -6.32 9.63
CA HIS A 46 -6.77 -4.98 9.96
C HIS A 46 -5.59 -3.98 10.03
N PRO A 47 -5.00 -3.62 8.88
CA PRO A 47 -3.83 -2.75 8.89
C PRO A 47 -4.24 -1.29 9.05
N GLU A 48 -3.42 -0.52 9.76
CA GLU A 48 -3.64 0.93 9.92
C GLU A 48 -3.39 1.66 8.60
N LYS A 49 -2.34 1.24 7.87
CA LYS A 49 -1.94 1.83 6.61
C LYS A 49 -1.24 0.80 5.72
N VAL A 50 -1.26 1.07 4.43
CA VAL A 50 -0.57 0.28 3.41
C VAL A 50 0.22 1.21 2.47
N LEU A 51 1.38 0.76 2.03
CA LEU A 51 2.21 1.46 1.05
C LEU A 51 2.35 0.59 -0.20
N ARG A 52 1.93 1.11 -1.34
CA ARG A 52 2.23 0.55 -2.65
C ARG A 52 3.56 1.10 -3.13
N VAL A 53 4.51 0.20 -3.40
CA VAL A 53 5.77 0.53 -4.05
C VAL A 53 5.66 0.05 -5.49
N ALA A 54 5.74 0.97 -6.45
CA ALA A 54 5.66 0.67 -7.87
C ALA A 54 6.71 1.48 -8.63
N GLU A 55 8.00 1.17 -8.40
CA GLU A 55 9.12 1.86 -9.05
C GLU A 55 9.00 1.85 -10.57
N GLY A 56 8.64 0.72 -11.19
CA GLY A 56 8.44 0.65 -12.65
C GLY A 56 7.34 1.60 -13.17
N LYS A 57 6.50 2.14 -12.29
CA LYS A 57 5.48 3.16 -12.59
C LYS A 57 5.83 4.53 -11.99
N VAL A 58 6.99 4.67 -11.36
CA VAL A 58 7.53 5.93 -10.80
C VAL A 58 6.58 6.50 -9.72
N GLN A 59 5.95 5.61 -8.94
CA GLN A 59 4.87 5.95 -8.01
C GLN A 59 4.98 5.19 -6.69
N TYR A 60 4.80 5.92 -5.60
CA TYR A 60 4.68 5.38 -4.24
C TYR A 60 3.38 5.89 -3.64
N LYS A 61 2.47 4.99 -3.24
CA LYS A 61 1.17 5.39 -2.69
C LYS A 61 1.03 4.90 -1.25
N VAL A 62 0.91 5.83 -0.31
CA VAL A 62 0.54 5.52 1.08
C VAL A 62 -0.96 5.70 1.22
N ALA A 63 -1.64 4.74 1.85
CA ALA A 63 -3.07 4.82 2.15
C ALA A 63 -3.33 4.44 3.60
N TRP A 64 -4.07 5.27 4.32
CA TRP A 64 -4.60 4.99 5.64
C TRP A 64 -5.99 4.38 5.52
N LEU A 65 -6.27 3.43 6.39
CA LEU A 65 -7.48 2.63 6.36
C LEU A 65 -8.31 2.86 7.62
N ASP A 66 -9.63 2.75 7.52
CA ASP A 66 -10.52 2.64 8.66
C ASP A 66 -10.66 1.18 9.14
N ASP A 67 -11.46 0.95 10.19
CA ASP A 67 -11.70 -0.38 10.77
C ASP A 67 -12.36 -1.38 9.77
N LEU A 68 -12.90 -0.88 8.66
CA LEU A 68 -13.49 -1.68 7.57
C LEU A 68 -12.51 -1.84 6.39
N ASN A 69 -11.24 -1.50 6.57
CA ASN A 69 -10.18 -1.50 5.56
C ASN A 69 -10.46 -0.60 4.35
N ARG A 70 -11.25 0.47 4.52
CA ARG A 70 -11.55 1.46 3.48
C ARG A 70 -10.54 2.60 3.53
N VAL A 71 -10.11 3.09 2.36
CA VAL A 71 -9.12 4.19 2.28
C VAL A 71 -9.75 5.52 2.68
N THR A 72 -9.31 6.09 3.80
CA THR A 72 -9.76 7.41 4.29
C THR A 72 -8.82 8.54 3.88
N LEU A 73 -7.54 8.24 3.72
CA LEU A 73 -6.50 9.18 3.30
C LEU A 73 -5.52 8.47 2.39
N SER A 74 -5.08 9.11 1.32
CA SER A 74 -3.94 8.61 0.54
C SER A 74 -3.07 9.72 -0.01
N TYR A 75 -1.77 9.45 -0.02
CA TYR A 75 -0.74 10.28 -0.60
C TYR A 75 -0.09 9.54 -1.76
N LEU A 76 0.05 10.21 -2.90
CA LEU A 76 0.84 9.74 -4.03
C LEU A 76 2.13 10.55 -4.08
N PHE A 77 3.25 9.84 -3.92
CA PHE A 77 4.57 10.39 -4.10
C PHE A 77 5.18 9.93 -5.41
N VAL A 78 5.96 10.80 -6.03
CA VAL A 78 6.75 10.52 -7.23
C VAL A 78 8.18 11.03 -7.02
N PRO A 79 9.19 10.41 -7.61
CA PRO A 79 10.54 10.97 -7.70
C PRO A 79 10.54 12.41 -8.24
N GLU A 80 11.35 13.27 -7.64
CA GLU A 80 11.62 14.62 -8.17
C GLU A 80 12.35 14.52 -9.52
N ASP A 81 13.34 13.63 -9.61
CA ASP A 81 14.05 13.29 -10.83
C ASP A 81 13.48 12.00 -11.41
N LYS A 82 12.60 12.10 -12.41
CA LYS A 82 11.97 10.94 -13.07
C LYS A 82 12.87 10.34 -14.16
N GLU A 83 13.93 11.03 -14.57
CA GLU A 83 14.79 10.63 -15.69
C GLU A 83 15.93 9.69 -15.25
N HIS A 84 16.42 9.86 -14.02
CA HIS A 84 17.55 9.08 -13.48
C HIS A 84 17.08 8.14 -12.37
N ARG A 85 16.98 6.84 -12.70
CA ARG A 85 16.42 5.81 -11.78
C ARG A 85 17.18 5.73 -10.46
N GLU A 86 18.49 5.89 -10.49
CA GLU A 86 19.36 5.90 -9.31
C GLU A 86 19.04 7.03 -8.31
N ASN A 87 18.33 8.07 -8.75
CA ASN A 87 17.92 9.18 -7.91
C ASN A 87 16.49 9.04 -7.36
N TRP A 88 15.73 8.03 -7.78
CA TRP A 88 14.30 7.94 -7.46
C TRP A 88 13.98 7.87 -5.97
N ALA A 89 14.86 7.24 -5.17
CA ALA A 89 14.69 7.12 -3.74
C ALA A 89 15.21 8.34 -2.94
N GLN A 90 15.94 9.27 -3.58
CA GLN A 90 16.62 10.36 -2.86
C GLN A 90 15.67 11.48 -2.47
N ARG A 91 14.79 11.88 -3.39
CA ARG A 91 13.84 12.98 -3.18
C ARG A 91 12.50 12.64 -3.83
N LEU A 92 11.46 12.65 -3.02
CA LEU A 92 10.09 12.42 -3.45
C LEU A 92 9.28 13.71 -3.33
N PHE A 93 8.42 13.96 -4.31
CA PHE A 93 7.42 15.01 -4.32
C PHE A 93 6.04 14.42 -4.03
N LEU A 94 5.24 15.08 -3.18
CA LEU A 94 3.84 14.74 -2.97
C LEU A 94 3.02 15.26 -4.17
N GLU A 95 2.72 14.38 -5.11
CA GLU A 95 1.99 14.71 -6.34
C GLU A 95 0.49 14.85 -6.11
N GLN A 96 -0.09 13.98 -5.28
CA GLN A 96 -1.53 13.99 -4.99
C GLN A 96 -1.83 13.66 -3.54
N LEU A 97 -2.89 14.28 -3.03
CA LEU A 97 -3.52 13.99 -1.74
C LEU A 97 -5.00 13.76 -1.97
N HIS A 98 -5.52 12.62 -1.50
CA HIS A 98 -6.95 12.35 -1.48
C HIS A 98 -7.40 12.06 -0.06
N TYR A 99 -8.46 12.73 0.37
CA TYR A 99 -9.14 12.49 1.63
C TYR A 99 -10.59 12.09 1.34
N LYS A 100 -11.09 11.10 2.08
CA LYS A 100 -12.47 10.63 1.98
C LYS A 100 -13.02 10.31 3.37
N GLU A 101 -14.14 10.93 3.69
CA GLU A 101 -15.00 10.54 4.80
C GLU A 101 -16.06 9.57 4.30
N TYR A 102 -16.44 8.61 5.15
CA TYR A 102 -17.49 7.64 4.86
C TYR A 102 -18.59 7.80 5.89
N ASP A 103 -19.84 7.80 5.43
CA ASP A 103 -20.96 7.85 6.34
C ASP A 103 -21.08 6.53 7.12
N PRO A 104 -21.56 6.56 8.38
CA PRO A 104 -21.80 5.36 9.17
C PRO A 104 -22.78 4.36 8.53
N GLY A 105 -23.51 4.77 7.49
CA GLY A 105 -24.44 3.95 6.71
C GLY A 105 -23.83 3.26 5.48
N ASP A 106 -22.64 3.67 5.02
CA ASP A 106 -21.94 3.09 3.86
C ASP A 106 -21.23 1.76 4.19
N ARG A 107 -21.84 0.97 5.07
CA ARG A 107 -21.29 -0.24 5.72
C ARG A 107 -21.28 -1.48 4.85
N GLU A 108 -21.14 -1.33 3.54
CA GLU A 108 -20.76 -2.51 2.78
C GLU A 108 -19.24 -2.62 2.85
N PRO A 109 -18.69 -3.56 3.64
CA PRO A 109 -17.28 -3.87 3.54
C PRO A 109 -17.02 -4.27 2.07
N PRO A 110 -15.83 -3.99 1.56
CA PRO A 110 -15.48 -4.47 0.24
C PRO A 110 -15.72 -5.99 0.17
N PRO A 111 -16.19 -6.53 -0.98
CA PRO A 111 -16.55 -7.93 -1.09
C PRO A 111 -15.35 -8.81 -0.71
N ARG A 112 -15.52 -9.60 0.36
CA ARG A 112 -14.54 -10.60 0.79
C ARG A 112 -14.55 -11.72 -0.24
N ILE A 113 -13.44 -11.84 -0.97
CA ILE A 113 -13.17 -13.06 -1.74
C ILE A 113 -12.40 -13.95 -0.78
N ASP A 114 -13.08 -14.95 -0.23
CA ASP A 114 -12.42 -16.05 0.47
C ASP A 114 -11.56 -16.77 -0.57
N SER A 115 -10.24 -16.61 -0.47
CA SER A 115 -9.32 -17.46 -1.22
C SER A 115 -9.55 -18.89 -0.74
N ALA A 116 -10.22 -19.69 -1.57
CA ALA A 116 -10.31 -21.13 -1.35
C ALA A 116 -8.89 -21.71 -1.20
N ALA A 117 -8.77 -22.62 -0.24
CA ALA A 117 -7.57 -23.33 0.17
C ALA A 117 -6.84 -24.04 -0.97
#